data_AF-Q6E688-F1
#
_entry.id   AF-Q6E688-F1
#
_cell.length_a   1.000
_cell.length_b   1.000
_cell.length_c   1.000
_cell.angle_alpha   90.00
_cell.angle_beta   90.00
_cell.angle_gamma   90.00
#
_symmetry.space_group_name_H-M   'P 1'
#
loop_
_entity.id
_entity.type
_entity.pdbx_description
1 polymer ?
#
loop_
_entity_poly.entity_id
_entity_poly.type
_entity_poly.pdbx_seq_one_letter_code
_entity_poly.pdbx_strand_id
1 'polypeptide(L)' 'YEGVIKGYMDYEITNANIIFYYKLVNGISYDSHGISVAKMTNIPIKIIERAKELRKTMLDKY' A
#
# COMPACT_ATOMS: atom_id res chain seq x y z
N TYR A 1 -2.05 19.00 -17.40
CA TYR A 1 -3.48 19.34 -17.44
C TYR A 1 -3.72 20.43 -16.43
N GLU A 2 -3.97 21.65 -16.88
CA GLU A 2 -4.51 22.69 -15.99
C GLU A 2 -5.84 22.21 -15.40
N GLY A 3 -6.04 22.42 -14.10
CA GLY A 3 -7.26 22.04 -13.39
C GLY A 3 -7.31 20.61 -12.83
N VAL A 4 -6.27 19.78 -12.96
CA VAL A 4 -6.22 18.45 -12.32
C VAL A 4 -5.56 18.53 -10.95
N ILE A 5 -6.30 18.20 -9.90
CA ILE A 5 -5.81 18.12 -8.52
C ILE A 5 -5.64 16.65 -8.15
N LYS A 6 -4.48 16.30 -7.58
CA LYS A 6 -4.21 14.96 -7.06
C LYS A 6 -4.62 14.88 -5.60
N GLY A 7 -5.18 13.74 -5.22
CA GLY A 7 -5.42 13.41 -3.82
C GLY A 7 -5.37 11.91 -3.60
N TYR A 8 -5.24 11.51 -2.34
CA TYR A 8 -5.26 10.11 -1.92
C TYR A 8 -6.00 9.98 -0.59
N MET A 9 -6.46 8.76 -0.27
CA MET A 9 -7.09 8.46 1.01
C MET A 9 -6.02 8.17 2.05
N ASP A 10 -6.06 8.89 3.16
CA ASP A 10 -5.10 8.80 4.26
C ASP A 10 -5.21 7.46 5.00
N TYR A 11 -4.07 7.01 5.51
CA TYR A 11 -3.94 5.72 6.19
C TYR A 11 -2.79 5.75 7.21
N GLU A 12 -2.81 4.79 8.12
CA GLU A 12 -1.69 4.52 9.03
C GLU A 12 -1.33 3.03 9.00
N ILE A 13 -0.03 2.73 9.11
CA ILE A 13 0.47 1.37 9.28
C ILE A 13 0.89 1.15 10.73
N THR A 14 0.24 0.22 11.42
CA THR A 14 0.54 -0.15 12.81
C THR A 14 0.69 -1.67 12.93
N ASN A 15 1.83 -2.14 13.42
CA ASN A 15 2.10 -3.59 13.61
C ASN A 15 1.74 -4.46 12.38
N ALA A 16 2.07 -3.97 11.18
CA ALA A 16 1.74 -4.61 9.89
C ALA A 16 0.24 -4.69 9.53
N ASN A 17 -0.64 -4.04 10.30
CA ASN A 17 -2.02 -3.76 9.94
C ASN A 17 -2.12 -2.38 9.28
N ILE A 18 -3.16 -2.20 8.46
CA ILE A 18 -3.50 -0.91 7.88
C ILE A 18 -4.77 -0.37 8.55
N ILE A 19 -4.73 0.91 8.93
CA ILE A 19 -5.86 1.67 9.42
C ILE A 19 -6.26 2.66 8.32
N PHE A 20 -7.53 2.64 7.93
CA PHE A 20 -8.08 3.57 6.95
C PHE A 20 -8.74 4.75 7.66
N TYR A 21 -8.26 5.97 7.39
CA TYR A 21 -8.85 7.17 8.00
C TYR A 21 -10.05 7.72 7.23
N TYR A 22 -10.31 7.22 6.03
CA TYR A 22 -11.37 7.71 5.14
C TYR A 22 -11.30 9.23 4.90
N LYS A 23 -10.10 9.81 5.02
CA LYS A 23 -9.81 11.23 4.85
C LYS A 23 -9.11 11.45 3.53
N LEU A 24 -9.64 12.33 2.68
CA LEU A 24 -8.97 12.76 1.46
C LEU A 24 -7.87 13.77 1.78
N VAL A 25 -6.66 13.55 1.25
CA VAL A 25 -5.50 14.42 1.42
C VAL A 25 -4.96 14.82 0.05
N ASN A 26 -4.60 16.10 -0.08
CA ASN A 26 -4.00 16.63 -1.32
C ASN A 26 -2.61 16.02 -1.57
N GLY A 27 -2.31 15.73 -2.83
CA GLY A 27 -1.02 15.18 -3.26
C GLY A 27 -1.14 13.74 -3.73
N ILE A 28 -0.08 12.96 -3.53
CA ILE A 28 0.00 11.54 -3.92
C ILE A 28 0.38 10.69 -2.71
N SER A 29 -0.08 9.44 -2.70
CA SER A 29 0.48 8.45 -1.79
C SER A 29 1.82 7.95 -2.35
N TYR A 30 2.82 7.85 -1.49
CA TYR A 30 4.17 7.39 -1.87
C TYR A 30 4.32 5.86 -1.83
N ASP A 31 3.34 5.14 -1.31
CA ASP A 31 3.39 3.68 -1.25
C ASP A 31 2.00 3.06 -1.51
N SER A 32 1.99 1.81 -1.92
CA SER A 32 0.79 1.01 -2.14
C SER A 32 0.68 -0.10 -1.12
N HIS A 33 -0.49 -0.21 -0.48
CA HIS A 33 -0.69 -1.10 0.67
C HIS A 33 -1.40 -2.41 0.34
N GLY A 34 -1.39 -2.84 -0.93
CA GLY A 34 -2.07 -4.07 -1.36
C GLY A 34 -1.61 -5.32 -0.61
N ILE A 35 -0.31 -5.44 -0.30
CA ILE A 35 0.22 -6.55 0.52
C ILE A 35 -0.26 -6.45 1.97
N SER A 36 -0.33 -5.23 2.53
CA SER A 36 -0.84 -4.99 3.89
C SER A 36 -2.32 -5.39 3.99
N VAL A 37 -3.13 -5.05 2.97
CA VAL A 37 -4.53 -5.48 2.88
C VAL A 37 -4.65 -6.99 2.74
N ALA A 38 -3.84 -7.61 1.88
CA ALA A 38 -3.88 -9.06 1.67
C ALA A 38 -3.61 -9.86 2.95
N LYS A 39 -2.75 -9.36 3.85
CA LYS A 39 -2.50 -9.97 5.17
C LYS A 39 -3.73 -10.03 6.08
N MET A 40 -4.69 -9.13 5.90
CA MET A 40 -5.93 -9.12 6.68
C MET A 40 -6.93 -10.19 6.20
N THR A 41 -6.61 -10.89 5.11
CA THR A 41 -7.46 -11.93 4.52
C THR A 41 -6.91 -13.32 4.82
N ASN A 42 -7.66 -14.36 4.46
CA ASN A 42 -7.27 -15.76 4.72
C ASN A 42 -6.21 -16.30 3.72
N ILE A 43 -5.33 -15.45 3.20
CA ILE A 43 -4.25 -15.85 2.29
C ILE A 43 -3.13 -16.52 3.10
N PRO A 44 -2.59 -17.68 2.66
CA PRO A 44 -1.48 -18.31 3.33
C PRO A 44 -0.27 -17.39 3.45
N ILE A 45 0.34 -17.33 4.65
CA ILE A 45 1.48 -16.43 4.94
C ILE A 45 2.64 -16.59 3.95
N LYS A 46 2.89 -17.83 3.46
CA LYS A 46 3.92 -18.10 2.45
C LYS A 46 3.73 -17.32 1.14
N ILE A 47 2.48 -17.05 0.75
CA ILE A 47 2.16 -16.28 -0.45
C ILE A 47 2.43 -14.79 -0.20
N ILE A 48 2.10 -14.30 0.99
CA ILE A 48 2.40 -12.92 1.40
C ILE A 48 3.91 -12.68 1.43
N GLU A 49 4.69 -13.58 2.04
CA GLU A 49 6.16 -13.43 2.07
C GLU A 49 6.76 -13.47 0.67
N ARG A 50 6.29 -14.38 -0.19
CA ARG A 50 6.72 -14.42 -1.59
C ARG A 50 6.40 -13.12 -2.34
N ALA A 51 5.24 -12.52 -2.10
CA ALA A 51 4.88 -11.24 -2.71
C ALA A 51 5.80 -10.10 -2.25
N LYS A 52 6.23 -10.08 -0.97
CA LYS A 52 7.20 -9.10 -0.48
C LYS A 52 8.57 -9.26 -1.13
N GLU A 53 9.05 -10.48 -1.29
CA GLU A 53 10.31 -10.76 -1.99
C GLU A 53 10.27 -10.24 -3.42
N LEU A 54 9.19 -10.55 -4.16
CA LEU A 54 8.99 -10.08 -5.53
C LEU A 54 8.95 -8.56 -5.61
N ARG A 55 8.25 -7.89 -4.68
CA ARG A 55 8.23 -6.42 -4.59
C ARG A 55 9.63 -5.87 -4.41
N LYS A 56 10.44 -6.46 -3.53
CA LYS A 56 11.84 -6.03 -3.34
C LYS A 56 12.63 -6.17 -4.64
N THR A 57 12.54 -7.31 -5.32
CA THR A 57 13.22 -7.52 -6.61
C THR A 57 12.75 -6.55 -7.69
N MET A 58 11.48 -6.14 -7.70
CA MET A 58 10.96 -5.17 -8.65
C MET A 58 11.43 -3.74 -8.34
N LEU A 59 11.48 -3.35 -7.06
CA LEU A 59 11.95 -2.03 -6.64
C LEU A 59 13.46 -1.89 -6.84
N ASP A 60 14.25 -2.93 -6.57
CA ASP A 60 15.71 -2.91 -6.78
C ASP A 60 16.11 -2.84 -8.27
N LYS A 61 15.16 -3.05 -9.18
CA LYS A 61 15.38 -3.06 -10.63
C LYS A 61 15.21 -1.66 -11.27
N TYR A 62 14.78 -0.66 -10.51
CA TYR A 62 14.52 0.71 -10.94
C TYR A 62 15.10 1.72 -9.94
#